data_AF-A0A9N8ZEF3-F1
#
_entry.id   AF-A0A9N8ZEF3-F1
#
_cell.length_a   1.000
_cell.length_b   1.000
_cell.length_c   1.000
_cell.angle_alpha   90.00
_cell.angle_beta   90.00
_cell.angle_gamma   90.00
#
_symmetry.space_group_name_H-M   'P 1'
#
loop_
_entity.id
_entity.type
_entity.pdbx_description
1 polymer ?
#
loop_
_entity_poly.entity_id
_entity_poly.type
_entity_poly.pdbx_seq_one_letter_code
_entity_poly.pdbx_strand_id
1 'polypeptide(L)'
;MFIHPPIHVYHLLTSDPNGIHLRCYTFGRVIYDPNNLFPPLQRIAKIRWETGPPVLEAKDYWRPRYEIADLLRDLEDCDFVNDEATAHFLLVKLVERLIRIQERLCQRWPEKLKRCCQSWETWDPVGGRLAKRALNSNVKWIERIRCSKELAKYVLAPIGGIMPIEWTMDWEEIPDGDLPYDPLILPKIEVFITQ
;
A
#
# COMPACT_ATOMS: atom_id res chain seq x y z
N MET A 1 5.72 -10.38 -22.45
CA MET A 1 7.15 -10.77 -22.44
C MET A 1 7.93 -9.59 -21.88
N PHE A 2 8.64 -9.77 -20.77
CA PHE A 2 9.51 -8.71 -20.20
C PHE A 2 10.94 -8.95 -20.68
N ILE A 3 11.58 -7.92 -21.23
CA ILE A 3 12.96 -7.98 -21.69
C ILE A 3 13.72 -6.91 -20.90
N HIS A 4 14.71 -7.35 -20.12
CA HIS A 4 15.51 -6.44 -19.30
C HIS A 4 16.96 -6.44 -19.79
N PRO A 5 17.59 -5.26 -19.95
CA PRO A 5 19.02 -5.17 -20.16
C PRO A 5 19.78 -5.82 -18.98
N PRO A 6 20.91 -6.51 -19.23
CA PRO A 6 21.69 -7.16 -18.16
C PRO A 6 22.05 -6.22 -17.01
N ILE A 7 22.36 -4.95 -17.32
CA ILE A 7 22.79 -3.94 -16.34
C ILE A 7 21.69 -3.63 -15.31
N HIS A 8 20.42 -3.81 -15.67
CA HIS A 8 19.28 -3.47 -14.82
C HIS A 8 18.83 -4.64 -13.94
N VAL A 9 19.27 -5.87 -14.23
CA VAL A 9 18.76 -7.06 -13.52
C VAL A 9 19.11 -7.01 -12.03
N TYR A 10 20.33 -6.62 -11.69
CA TYR A 10 20.73 -6.49 -10.29
C TYR A 10 19.89 -5.44 -9.55
N HIS A 11 19.69 -4.27 -10.16
CA HIS A 11 18.85 -3.22 -9.57
C HIS A 11 17.40 -3.68 -9.37
N LEU A 12 16.83 -4.40 -10.35
CA LEU A 12 15.50 -4.98 -10.23
C LEU A 12 15.42 -5.97 -9.05
N LEU A 13 16.44 -6.82 -8.85
CA LEU A 13 16.43 -7.79 -7.76
C LEU A 13 16.62 -7.15 -6.37
N THR A 14 17.28 -6.00 -6.29
CA THR A 14 17.52 -5.32 -5.00
C THR A 14 16.40 -4.34 -4.62
N SER A 15 15.77 -3.72 -5.61
CA SER A 15 14.92 -2.54 -5.44
C SER A 15 13.45 -2.78 -5.82
N ASP A 16 13.04 -4.00 -6.16
CA ASP A 16 11.64 -4.32 -6.48
C ASP A 16 10.71 -4.13 -5.25
N PRO A 17 9.87 -3.09 -5.23
CA PRO A 17 9.02 -2.79 -4.07
C PRO A 17 7.89 -3.80 -3.91
N ASN A 18 7.50 -4.49 -4.99
CA ASN A 18 6.34 -5.40 -5.02
C ASN A 18 6.75 -6.88 -5.09
N GLY A 19 8.05 -7.16 -5.23
CA GLY A 19 8.60 -8.52 -5.29
C GLY A 19 8.19 -9.34 -6.53
N ILE A 20 7.64 -8.70 -7.57
CA ILE A 20 7.17 -9.39 -8.78
C ILE A 20 8.35 -9.99 -9.56
N HIS A 21 9.36 -9.17 -9.86
CA HIS A 21 10.59 -9.62 -10.54
C HIS A 21 11.31 -10.60 -9.64
N LEU A 22 11.41 -10.30 -8.35
CA LEU A 22 12.04 -11.17 -7.38
C LEU A 22 11.43 -12.58 -7.40
N ARG A 23 10.09 -12.68 -7.36
CA ARG A 23 9.35 -13.95 -7.46
C ARG A 23 9.67 -14.71 -8.74
N CYS A 24 9.76 -14.00 -9.87
CA CYS A 24 10.08 -14.62 -11.16
C CYS A 24 11.48 -15.23 -11.18
N TYR A 25 12.48 -14.58 -10.60
CA TYR A 25 13.83 -15.14 -10.54
C TYR A 25 13.95 -16.26 -9.50
N THR A 26 13.25 -16.15 -8.35
CA THR A 26 13.30 -17.16 -7.29
C THR A 26 12.64 -18.48 -7.69
N PHE A 27 11.48 -18.44 -8.36
CA PHE A 27 10.69 -19.66 -8.68
C PHE A 27 10.60 -19.96 -10.17
N GLY A 28 11.13 -19.10 -11.03
CA GLY A 28 11.12 -19.30 -12.47
C GLY A 28 12.02 -20.44 -12.90
N ARG A 29 11.61 -21.12 -13.97
CA ARG A 29 12.44 -22.11 -14.66
C ARG A 29 13.26 -21.40 -15.73
N VAL A 30 14.58 -21.61 -15.70
CA VAL A 30 15.47 -21.16 -16.78
C VAL A 30 15.22 -22.03 -18.01
N ILE A 31 14.90 -21.37 -19.14
CA ILE A 31 14.64 -22.05 -20.42
C ILE A 31 15.88 -22.00 -21.32
N TYR A 32 16.70 -20.95 -21.22
CA TYR A 32 17.91 -20.75 -22.01
C TYR A 32 18.92 -19.90 -21.22
N ASP A 33 20.13 -20.41 -21.02
CA ASP A 33 21.23 -19.72 -20.33
C ASP A 33 22.60 -20.26 -20.77
N PRO A 34 23.05 -19.95 -22.01
CA PRO A 34 24.29 -20.49 -22.56
C PRO A 34 25.54 -20.02 -21.82
N ASN A 35 25.44 -18.89 -21.09
CA ASN A 35 26.56 -18.26 -20.39
C ASN A 35 26.49 -18.48 -18.87
N ASN A 36 25.56 -19.30 -18.39
CA ASN A 36 25.40 -19.63 -16.97
C ASN A 36 25.23 -18.40 -16.05
N LEU A 37 24.49 -17.39 -16.52
CA LEU A 37 24.27 -16.12 -15.81
C LEU A 37 23.13 -16.19 -14.80
N PHE A 38 22.15 -17.08 -14.98
CA PHE A 38 20.97 -17.15 -14.11
C PHE A 38 21.23 -17.76 -12.73
N PRO A 39 22.02 -18.84 -12.56
CA PRO A 39 22.23 -19.43 -11.23
C PRO A 39 22.66 -18.43 -10.14
N PRO A 40 23.65 -17.52 -10.35
CA PRO A 40 23.96 -16.50 -9.34
C PRO A 40 22.80 -15.53 -9.10
N LEU A 41 22.06 -15.13 -10.13
CA LEU A 41 20.89 -14.24 -10.00
C LEU A 41 19.74 -14.89 -9.22
N GLN A 42 19.46 -16.18 -9.47
CA GLN A 42 18.46 -16.93 -8.71
C GLN A 42 18.85 -17.09 -7.24
N ARG A 43 20.15 -17.26 -6.93
CA ARG A 43 20.64 -17.26 -5.55
C ARG A 43 20.38 -15.92 -4.85
N ILE A 44 20.72 -14.80 -5.51
CA ILE A 44 20.45 -13.45 -4.98
C ILE A 44 18.95 -13.25 -4.75
N ALA A 45 18.14 -13.62 -5.73
CA ALA A 45 16.69 -13.50 -5.66
C ALA A 45 16.11 -14.34 -4.50
N LYS A 46 16.60 -15.57 -4.32
CA LYS A 46 16.17 -16.46 -3.23
C LYS A 46 16.51 -15.87 -1.86
N ILE A 47 17.74 -15.42 -1.65
CA ILE A 47 18.17 -14.78 -0.40
C ILE A 47 17.28 -13.57 -0.09
N ARG A 48 17.08 -12.69 -1.08
CA ARG A 48 16.25 -11.49 -0.91
C ARG A 48 14.78 -11.84 -0.69
N TRP A 49 14.27 -12.89 -1.34
CA TRP A 49 12.91 -13.38 -1.15
C TRP A 49 12.70 -13.88 0.28
N GLU A 50 13.62 -14.70 0.79
CA GLU A 50 13.61 -15.23 2.15
C GLU A 50 13.77 -14.14 3.22
N THR A 51 14.49 -13.05 2.91
CA THR A 51 14.64 -11.89 3.80
C THR A 51 13.33 -11.09 3.97
N GLY A 52 12.42 -11.17 2.99
CA GLY A 52 11.17 -10.40 2.99
C GLY A 52 11.34 -8.94 2.53
N PRO A 53 10.23 -8.22 2.32
CA PRO A 53 10.26 -6.79 2.01
C PRO A 53 10.89 -5.99 3.17
N PRO A 54 11.40 -4.77 2.88
CA PRO A 54 11.92 -3.89 3.93
C PRO A 54 10.86 -3.62 5.01
N VAL A 55 11.29 -3.28 6.22
CA VAL A 55 10.38 -2.88 7.29
C VAL A 55 9.75 -1.53 6.93
N LEU A 56 8.53 -1.26 7.41
CA LEU A 56 7.98 0.10 7.38
C LEU A 56 8.62 0.91 8.51
N GLU A 57 9.29 2.01 8.18
CA GLU A 57 9.94 2.84 9.22
C GLU A 57 8.90 3.69 9.96
N ALA A 58 9.16 3.97 11.25
CA ALA A 58 8.24 4.73 12.10
C ALA A 58 7.93 6.13 11.54
N LYS A 59 8.90 6.77 10.88
CA LYS A 59 8.71 8.06 10.20
C LYS A 59 7.67 8.01 9.08
N ASP A 60 7.39 6.81 8.54
CA ASP A 60 6.46 6.59 7.44
C ASP A 60 5.10 6.05 7.92
N TYR A 61 4.90 5.85 9.24
CA TYR A 61 3.64 5.32 9.80
C TYR A 61 2.44 6.22 9.52
N TRP A 62 2.63 7.53 9.42
CA TRP A 62 1.54 8.47 9.15
C TRP A 62 0.84 8.16 7.83
N ARG A 63 1.58 7.74 6.79
CA ARG A 63 1.06 7.59 5.43
C ARG A 63 -0.06 6.54 5.31
N PRO A 64 0.12 5.27 5.73
CA PRO A 64 -0.96 4.30 5.69
C PRO A 64 -2.12 4.69 6.61
N ARG A 65 -1.86 5.38 7.73
CA ARG A 65 -2.92 5.82 8.65
C ARG A 65 -3.79 6.90 8.02
N TYR A 66 -3.17 7.88 7.36
CA TYR A 66 -3.84 8.94 6.61
C TYR A 66 -4.65 8.37 5.45
N GLU A 67 -4.03 7.54 4.61
CA GLU A 67 -4.67 6.97 3.42
C GLU A 67 -5.93 6.16 3.76
N ILE A 68 -5.89 5.38 4.85
CA ILE A 68 -7.04 4.61 5.30
C ILE A 68 -8.12 5.50 5.92
N ALA A 69 -7.73 6.54 6.65
CA ALA A 69 -8.68 7.49 7.22
C ALA A 69 -9.44 8.24 6.10
N ASP A 70 -8.72 8.70 5.08
CA ASP A 70 -9.28 9.37 3.90
C ASP A 70 -10.26 8.45 3.14
N LEU A 71 -9.86 7.21 2.84
CA LEU A 71 -10.74 6.23 2.19
C LEU A 71 -11.98 5.88 3.01
N LEU A 72 -11.90 5.86 4.34
CA LEU A 72 -13.05 5.62 5.20
C LEU A 72 -14.03 6.79 5.13
N ARG A 73 -13.54 8.04 5.07
CA ARG A 73 -14.37 9.23 4.90
C ARG A 73 -15.04 9.26 3.53
N ASP A 74 -14.29 9.03 2.45
CA ASP A 74 -14.84 8.94 1.09
C ASP A 74 -15.96 7.90 1.00
N LEU A 75 -15.78 6.77 1.68
CA LEU A 75 -16.78 5.69 1.72
C LEU A 75 -18.04 6.11 2.49
N GLU A 76 -17.90 6.87 3.57
CA GLU A 76 -19.03 7.44 4.33
C GLU A 76 -19.78 8.50 3.51
N ASP A 77 -19.07 9.36 2.78
CA ASP A 77 -19.67 10.37 1.92
C ASP A 77 -20.45 9.74 0.75
N CYS A 78 -19.91 8.68 0.14
CA CYS A 78 -20.59 7.95 -0.94
C CYS A 78 -21.83 7.20 -0.45
N ASP A 79 -21.79 6.65 0.76
CA ASP A 79 -22.94 6.02 1.41
C ASP A 79 -24.04 7.06 1.67
N PHE A 80 -23.66 8.28 2.08
CA PHE A 80 -24.59 9.37 2.32
C PHE A 80 -25.33 9.83 1.05
N VAL A 81 -24.63 9.94 -0.09
CA VAL A 81 -25.23 10.34 -1.37
C VAL A 81 -25.89 9.18 -2.14
N ASN A 82 -25.92 7.98 -1.56
CA ASN A 82 -26.46 6.74 -2.15
C ASN A 82 -25.84 6.34 -3.50
N ASP A 83 -24.56 6.62 -3.72
CA ASP A 83 -23.83 6.10 -4.89
C ASP A 83 -23.26 4.72 -4.57
N GLU A 84 -24.09 3.68 -4.77
CA GLU A 84 -23.72 2.30 -4.46
C GLU A 84 -22.50 1.80 -5.25
N ALA A 85 -22.34 2.24 -6.50
CA ALA A 85 -21.26 1.79 -7.36
C ALA A 85 -19.92 2.33 -6.88
N THR A 86 -19.87 3.64 -6.59
CA THR A 86 -18.68 4.29 -6.05
C THR A 86 -18.37 3.78 -4.65
N ALA A 87 -19.37 3.62 -3.78
CA ALA A 87 -19.19 3.06 -2.44
C ALA A 87 -18.63 1.63 -2.50
N HIS A 88 -19.12 0.77 -3.40
CA HIS A 88 -18.57 -0.57 -3.59
C HIS A 88 -17.10 -0.52 -4.07
N PHE A 89 -16.79 0.34 -5.03
CA PHE A 89 -15.42 0.53 -5.52
C PHE A 89 -14.47 0.96 -4.39
N LEU A 90 -14.88 1.94 -3.58
CA LEU A 90 -14.11 2.43 -2.44
C LEU A 90 -13.92 1.34 -1.37
N LEU A 91 -14.94 0.53 -1.09
CA LEU A 91 -14.83 -0.61 -0.18
C LEU A 91 -13.80 -1.64 -0.66
N VAL A 92 -13.80 -1.98 -1.96
CA VAL A 92 -12.81 -2.89 -2.55
C VAL A 92 -11.40 -2.30 -2.44
N LYS A 93 -11.23 -1.01 -2.76
CA LYS A 93 -9.97 -0.28 -2.67
C LYS A 93 -9.45 -0.22 -1.23
N LEU A 94 -10.31 0.09 -0.26
CA LEU A 94 -10.01 0.12 1.16
C LEU A 94 -9.49 -1.23 1.65
N VAL A 95 -10.21 -2.32 1.35
CA VAL A 95 -9.80 -3.66 1.79
C VAL A 95 -8.51 -4.09 1.10
N GLU A 96 -8.34 -3.82 -0.20
CA GLU A 96 -7.08 -4.07 -0.90
C GLU A 96 -5.92 -3.35 -0.23
N ARG A 97 -6.11 -2.09 0.14
CA ARG A 97 -5.06 -1.30 0.76
C ARG A 97 -4.68 -1.80 2.14
N LEU A 98 -5.67 -2.18 2.94
CA LEU A 98 -5.47 -2.80 4.26
C LEU A 98 -4.69 -4.12 4.16
N ILE A 99 -4.96 -4.93 3.14
CA ILE A 99 -4.18 -6.15 2.87
C ILE A 99 -2.71 -5.79 2.64
N ARG A 100 -2.44 -4.81 1.77
CA ARG A 100 -1.05 -4.40 1.46
C ARG A 100 -0.32 -3.85 2.67
N ILE A 101 -1.02 -3.08 3.50
CA ILE A 101 -0.47 -2.56 4.75
C ILE A 101 -0.14 -3.73 5.68
N GLN A 102 -1.05 -4.68 5.89
CA GLN A 102 -0.79 -5.83 6.75
C GLN A 102 0.38 -6.68 6.22
N GLU A 103 0.41 -6.98 4.92
CA GLU A 103 1.53 -7.68 4.29
C GLU A 103 2.85 -6.95 4.57
N ARG A 104 2.88 -5.62 4.42
CA ARG A 104 4.06 -4.82 4.71
C ARG A 104 4.46 -4.84 6.18
N LEU A 105 3.52 -4.66 7.11
CA LEU A 105 3.77 -4.67 8.55
C LEU A 105 4.29 -6.02 9.04
N CYS A 106 3.80 -7.12 8.44
CA CYS A 106 4.27 -8.47 8.73
C CYS A 106 5.49 -8.90 7.90
N GLN A 107 6.10 -7.99 7.14
CA GLN A 107 7.21 -8.26 6.23
C GLN A 107 6.94 -9.45 5.30
N ARG A 108 5.77 -9.48 4.68
CA ARG A 108 5.35 -10.45 3.68
C ARG A 108 5.31 -9.80 2.31
N TRP A 109 5.81 -10.51 1.31
CA TRP A 109 5.70 -10.06 -0.07
C TRP A 109 4.22 -10.00 -0.49
N PRO A 110 3.81 -8.97 -1.26
CA PRO A 110 2.45 -8.84 -1.74
C PRO A 110 1.95 -10.07 -2.51
N GLU A 111 0.84 -10.67 -2.09
CA GLU A 111 0.23 -11.79 -2.80
C GLU A 111 -0.59 -11.28 -4.00
N LYS A 112 -0.83 -12.16 -4.99
CA LYS A 112 -1.73 -11.85 -6.11
C LYS A 112 -3.13 -11.55 -5.58
N LEU A 113 -3.77 -10.51 -6.12
CA LEU A 113 -5.11 -10.06 -5.71
C LEU A 113 -6.15 -11.20 -5.63
N LYS A 114 -6.17 -12.09 -6.63
CA LYS A 114 -7.12 -13.22 -6.64
C LYS A 114 -6.92 -14.27 -5.53
N ARG A 115 -5.84 -14.16 -4.74
CA ARG A 115 -5.49 -15.09 -3.66
C ARG A 115 -5.29 -14.39 -2.31
N CYS A 116 -5.23 -13.05 -2.28
CA CYS A 116 -4.76 -12.34 -1.09
C CYS A 116 -5.66 -12.57 0.13
N CYS A 117 -6.99 -12.48 0.01
CA CYS A 117 -7.89 -12.75 1.15
C CYS A 117 -7.81 -14.20 1.65
N GLN A 118 -7.67 -15.17 0.74
CA GLN A 118 -7.53 -16.59 1.12
C GLN A 118 -6.18 -16.84 1.80
N SER A 119 -5.10 -16.31 1.23
CA SER A 119 -3.76 -16.42 1.81
C SER A 119 -3.72 -15.75 3.17
N TRP A 120 -4.25 -14.53 3.29
CA TRP A 120 -4.29 -13.79 4.55
C TRP A 120 -4.92 -14.61 5.66
N GLU A 121 -6.12 -15.17 5.45
CA GLU A 121 -6.80 -15.96 6.47
C GLU A 121 -5.97 -17.18 6.97
N THR A 122 -5.09 -17.73 6.14
CA THR A 122 -4.26 -18.88 6.57
C THR A 122 -3.19 -18.52 7.60
N TRP A 123 -2.65 -17.30 7.58
CA TRP A 123 -1.58 -16.87 8.49
C TRP A 123 -2.04 -15.82 9.51
N ASP A 124 -3.11 -15.11 9.23
CA ASP A 124 -3.82 -14.23 10.16
C ASP A 124 -5.34 -14.38 9.92
N PRO A 125 -5.97 -15.33 10.64
CA PRO A 125 -7.38 -15.63 10.47
C PRO A 125 -8.31 -14.48 10.86
N VAL A 126 -7.88 -13.54 11.71
CA VAL A 126 -8.71 -12.42 12.15
C VAL A 126 -8.84 -11.41 11.02
N GLY A 127 -7.71 -10.92 10.50
CA GLY A 127 -7.70 -9.98 9.38
C GLY A 127 -8.35 -10.58 8.13
N GLY A 128 -7.99 -11.82 7.79
CA GLY A 128 -8.53 -12.52 6.62
C GLY A 128 -10.05 -12.70 6.65
N ARG A 129 -10.64 -13.07 7.80
CA ARG A 129 -12.10 -13.21 7.93
C ARG A 129 -12.83 -11.87 7.81
N LEU A 130 -12.30 -10.82 8.44
CA LEU A 130 -12.86 -9.47 8.33
C LEU A 130 -12.84 -8.98 6.88
N ALA A 131 -11.72 -9.15 6.18
CA ALA A 131 -11.58 -8.78 4.77
C ALA A 131 -12.57 -9.55 3.87
N LYS A 132 -12.67 -10.87 4.04
CA LYS A 132 -13.65 -11.69 3.30
C LYS A 132 -15.08 -11.27 3.57
N ARG A 133 -15.43 -10.98 4.81
CA ARG A 133 -16.79 -10.59 5.20
C ARG A 133 -17.16 -9.20 4.66
N ALA A 134 -16.21 -8.27 4.65
CA ALA A 134 -16.39 -6.95 4.03
C ALA A 134 -16.65 -7.04 2.52
N LEU A 135 -15.97 -7.96 1.81
CA LEU A 135 -16.09 -8.10 0.36
C LEU A 135 -17.20 -9.06 -0.12
N ASN A 136 -17.90 -9.74 0.79
CA ASN A 136 -18.92 -10.71 0.42
C ASN A 136 -20.25 -10.03 0.06
N SER A 137 -20.67 -10.13 -1.20
CA SER A 137 -21.92 -9.55 -1.71
C SER A 137 -23.19 -10.15 -1.08
N ASN A 138 -23.11 -11.34 -0.47
CA ASN A 138 -24.23 -11.96 0.24
C ASN A 138 -24.42 -11.41 1.66
N VAL A 139 -23.50 -10.57 2.13
CA VAL A 139 -23.57 -9.91 3.43
C VAL A 139 -24.23 -8.54 3.26
N LYS A 140 -25.10 -8.15 4.21
CA LYS A 140 -25.74 -6.84 4.20
C LYS A 140 -24.70 -5.72 4.17
N TRP A 141 -24.97 -4.66 3.41
CA TRP A 141 -24.06 -3.53 3.23
C TRP A 141 -23.52 -2.95 4.56
N ILE A 142 -24.40 -2.69 5.52
CA ILE A 142 -24.01 -2.18 6.84
C ILE A 142 -23.01 -3.07 7.60
N GLU A 143 -23.15 -4.38 7.45
CA GLU A 143 -22.24 -5.36 8.05
C GLU A 143 -20.90 -5.37 7.32
N ARG A 144 -20.89 -5.15 6.00
CA ARG A 144 -19.66 -5.02 5.20
C ARG A 144 -18.86 -3.79 5.61
N ILE A 145 -19.52 -2.66 5.81
CA ILE A 145 -18.92 -1.41 6.32
C ILE A 145 -18.40 -1.60 7.75
N ARG A 146 -19.18 -2.24 8.63
CA ARG A 146 -18.72 -2.55 9.98
C ARG A 146 -17.44 -3.40 9.95
N CYS A 147 -17.41 -4.45 9.12
CA CYS A 147 -16.23 -5.30 8.98
C CYS A 147 -15.02 -4.56 8.42
N SER A 148 -15.17 -3.64 7.46
CA SER A 148 -14.05 -2.86 6.93
C SER A 148 -13.49 -1.87 7.96
N LYS A 149 -14.35 -1.24 8.78
CA LYS A 149 -13.93 -0.39 9.91
C LYS A 149 -13.16 -1.16 10.97
N GLU A 150 -13.65 -2.34 11.35
CA GLU A 150 -12.94 -3.21 12.31
C GLU A 150 -11.63 -3.74 11.74
N LEU A 151 -11.58 -4.05 10.43
CA LEU A 151 -10.34 -4.40 9.75
C LEU A 151 -9.32 -3.26 9.79
N ALA A 152 -9.75 -2.02 9.53
CA ALA A 152 -8.88 -0.85 9.57
C ALA A 152 -8.27 -0.64 10.96
N LYS A 153 -9.08 -0.75 12.02
CA LYS A 153 -8.61 -0.68 13.41
C LYS A 153 -7.59 -1.79 13.70
N TYR A 154 -7.89 -3.02 13.29
CA TYR A 154 -7.02 -4.18 13.51
C TYR A 154 -5.64 -4.01 12.84
N VAL A 155 -5.63 -3.67 11.54
CA VAL A 155 -4.40 -3.55 10.75
C VAL A 155 -3.54 -2.37 11.21
N LEU A 156 -4.15 -1.24 11.57
CA LEU A 156 -3.41 -0.03 11.92
C LEU A 156 -3.03 0.06 13.40
N ALA A 157 -3.58 -0.80 14.28
CA ALA A 157 -3.26 -0.81 15.70
C ALA A 157 -1.74 -0.81 16.01
N PRO A 158 -0.89 -1.59 15.32
CA PRO A 158 0.55 -1.61 15.58
C PRO A 158 1.29 -0.30 15.28
N ILE A 159 0.68 0.60 14.48
CA ILE A 159 1.31 1.86 14.05
C ILE A 159 0.58 3.10 14.59
N GLY A 160 -0.26 2.93 15.61
CA GLY A 160 -0.97 4.03 16.28
C GLY A 160 -2.41 4.25 15.83
N GLY A 161 -3.01 3.27 15.14
CA GLY A 161 -4.42 3.30 14.74
C GLY A 161 -4.73 4.25 13.58
N ILE A 162 -6.02 4.42 13.30
CA ILE A 162 -6.50 5.34 12.25
C ILE A 162 -6.09 6.78 12.62
N MET A 163 -5.62 7.55 11.64
CA MET A 163 -5.23 8.94 11.87
C MET A 163 -6.48 9.81 12.10
N PRO A 164 -6.51 10.68 13.12
CA PRO A 164 -7.52 11.74 13.18
C PRO A 164 -7.27 12.70 12.01
N ILE A 165 -8.27 12.89 11.16
CA ILE A 165 -8.15 13.72 9.94
C ILE A 165 -8.49 15.18 10.22
N GLU A 166 -8.94 15.50 11.44
CA GLU A 166 -9.01 16.89 11.88
C GLU A 166 -7.58 17.36 12.12
N TRP A 167 -7.06 18.11 11.15
CA TRP A 167 -5.84 18.87 11.32
C TRP A 167 -6.10 19.95 12.37
N THR A 168 -5.84 19.64 13.64
CA THR A 168 -5.58 20.69 14.62
C THR A 168 -4.19 21.20 14.30
N MET A 169 -4.10 22.13 13.34
CA MET A 169 -2.98 23.06 13.38
C MET A 169 -3.29 24.01 14.52
N ASP A 170 -2.54 23.92 15.62
CA ASP A 170 -2.39 25.06 16.49
C ASP A 170 -1.73 26.15 15.64
N TRP A 171 -2.55 26.98 15.00
CA TRP A 171 -2.10 28.16 14.26
C TRP A 171 -1.35 29.15 15.17
N GLU A 172 -1.34 28.92 16.49
CA GLU A 172 -0.87 29.84 17.52
C GLU A 172 0.61 29.71 17.92
N GLU A 173 1.38 28.78 17.34
CA GLU A 173 2.85 28.78 17.53
C GLU A 173 3.57 28.63 16.20
N ILE A 174 3.38 29.61 15.30
CA ILE A 174 4.50 30.03 14.46
C ILE A 174 5.37 30.87 15.41
N PRO A 175 6.57 30.41 15.79
CA PRO A 175 7.48 31.29 16.53
C PRO A 175 7.65 32.56 15.72
N ASP A 176 7.60 33.73 16.35
CA ASP A 176 8.12 34.98 15.79
C ASP A 176 9.63 34.80 15.57
N GLY A 177 9.99 33.99 14.59
CA GLY A 177 11.34 33.74 14.18
C GLY A 177 11.69 34.84 13.21
N ASP A 178 12.69 35.64 13.58
CA ASP A 178 13.60 36.32 12.66
C ASP A 178 14.33 35.27 11.78
N LEU A 179 13.58 34.43 11.07
CA LEU A 179 14.07 33.63 9.98
C LEU A 179 14.22 34.62 8.82
N PRO A 180 15.41 34.72 8.19
CA PRO A 180 15.51 35.48 6.96
C PRO A 180 14.45 34.91 6.02
N TYR A 181 13.50 35.77 5.63
CA TYR A 181 12.58 35.48 4.55
C TYR A 181 13.43 35.20 3.32
N ASP A 182 13.72 33.93 3.07
CA ASP A 182 14.17 33.46 1.78
C ASP A 182 12.87 33.34 0.99
N PRO A 183 12.53 34.30 0.11
CA PRO A 183 11.36 34.15 -0.72
C PRO A 183 11.54 32.82 -1.44
N LEU A 184 10.68 31.85 -1.11
CA LEU A 184 10.47 30.68 -1.95
C LEU A 184 10.50 31.19 -3.37
N ILE A 185 11.50 30.76 -4.14
CA ILE A 185 11.56 30.99 -5.57
C ILE A 185 10.36 30.21 -6.11
N LEU A 186 9.19 30.82 -6.03
CA LEU A 186 8.00 30.40 -6.73
C LEU A 186 8.35 30.69 -8.19
N PRO A 187 8.60 29.66 -9.02
CA PRO A 187 8.77 29.92 -10.44
C PRO A 187 7.52 30.66 -10.90
N LYS A 188 7.70 31.88 -11.42
CA LYS A 188 6.60 32.63 -12.06
C LYS A 188 6.03 31.72 -13.14
N ILE A 189 4.87 31.15 -12.88
CA ILE A 189 4.06 30.51 -13.92
C ILE A 189 3.45 31.67 -14.70
N GLU A 190 4.11 32.08 -15.78
CA GLU A 190 3.52 32.97 -16.76
C GLU A 190 2.40 32.21 -17.47
N VAL A 191 1.16 32.47 -17.05
CA VAL A 191 -0.03 32.00 -17.76
C VAL A 191 -0.20 32.89 -18.98
N PHE A 192 0.25 32.42 -20.14
CA PHE A 192 -0.07 33.05 -21.41
C PHE A 192 -1.56 32.82 -21.70
N ILE A 193 -2.39 33.83 -21.42
CA ILE A 193 -3.74 33.91 -21.95
C ILE A 193 -3.63 34.57 -23.32
N THR A 194 -3.67 33.77 -24.39
CA THR A 194 -3.85 34.27 -25.75
C THR A 194 -5.31 34.73 -25.92
N GLN A 195 -5.50 36.00 -26.28
CA GLN A 195 -6.76 36.54 -26.78
C GLN A 195 -7.00 36.12 -28.23
#